data_AF-A0A0R3PEX5-F1
#
_entry.id   AF-A0A0R3PEX5-F1
#
_cell.length_a   1.000
_cell.length_b   1.000
_cell.length_c   1.000
_cell.angle_alpha   90.00
_cell.angle_beta   90.00
_cell.angle_gamma   90.00
#
_symmetry.space_group_name_H-M   'P 1'
#
loop_
_entity.id
_entity.type
_entity.pdbx_description
1 polymer ?
#
loop_
_entity_poly.entity_id
_entity_poly.type
_entity_poly.pdbx_seq_one_letter_code
_entity_poly.pdbx_strand_id
1 'polypeptide(L)'
;MEYRRVRITGEFLHEREFYISPRGRFDPGHVEERQGFIFSTDSLSSHGAHIITPFRLSNSNLIVMVNRGWVPASMISQSSRQSSQPKGLITLDAIVRKSETRPQFISENVPEKGQWFYKDFFEMARYYNTDPIYLEAVYGNLFLFAVFFKCSYVRHVDHSI
;
A
#
# COMPACT_ATOMS: atom_id res chain seq x y z
N MET A 1 -6.94 -20.87 3.93
CA MET A 1 -6.93 -19.40 4.14
C MET A 1 -8.13 -18.84 3.41
N GLU A 2 -9.14 -18.31 4.13
CA GLU A 2 -10.26 -17.66 3.45
C GLU A 2 -9.82 -16.25 3.05
N TYR A 3 -9.72 -16.01 1.75
CA TYR A 3 -9.51 -14.69 1.18
C TYR A 3 -10.87 -14.22 0.69
N ARG A 4 -11.56 -13.45 1.52
CA ARG A 4 -12.89 -12.95 1.16
C ARG A 4 -12.74 -11.61 0.45
N ARG A 5 -13.22 -11.54 -0.80
CA ARG A 5 -13.42 -10.28 -1.49
C ARG A 5 -14.63 -9.56 -0.89
N VAL A 6 -14.47 -8.29 -0.60
CA VAL A 6 -15.49 -7.41 -0.03
C VAL A 6 -15.55 -6.12 -0.83
N ARG A 7 -16.73 -5.49 -0.85
CA ARG A 7 -16.92 -4.14 -1.37
C ARG A 7 -17.26 -3.24 -0.20
N ILE A 8 -16.50 -2.17 -0.03
CA ILE A 8 -16.64 -1.25 1.10
C ILE A 8 -16.81 0.18 0.59
N THR A 9 -17.62 0.96 1.31
CA THR A 9 -17.88 2.37 1.03
C THR A 9 -17.56 3.19 2.27
N GLY A 10 -16.95 4.36 2.10
CA GLY A 10 -16.40 5.12 3.22
C GLY A 10 -15.39 6.18 2.79
N GLU A 11 -14.64 6.69 3.74
CA GLU A 11 -13.66 7.77 3.54
C GLU A 11 -12.28 7.40 4.08
N PHE A 12 -11.24 7.80 3.35
CA PHE A 12 -9.86 7.65 3.80
C PHE A 12 -9.45 8.74 4.78
N LEU A 13 -8.83 8.32 5.88
CA LEU A 13 -8.21 9.21 6.85
C LEU A 13 -6.73 9.41 6.49
N HIS A 14 -6.48 10.23 5.46
CA HIS A 14 -5.13 10.46 4.90
C HIS A 14 -4.12 11.02 5.92
N GLU A 15 -4.58 11.69 6.97
CA GLU A 15 -3.71 12.19 8.05
C GLU A 15 -3.11 11.08 8.92
N ARG A 16 -3.67 9.86 8.86
CA ARG A 16 -3.32 8.72 9.73
C ARG A 16 -2.62 7.61 8.96
N GLU A 17 -1.84 7.97 7.94
CA GLU A 17 -1.22 7.01 7.05
C GLU A 17 0.04 6.37 7.62
N PHE A 18 0.18 5.09 7.32
CA PHE A 18 1.35 4.30 7.64
C PHE A 18 2.16 4.00 6.38
N TYR A 19 3.47 4.01 6.55
CA TYR A 19 4.44 3.70 5.51
C TYR A 19 5.22 2.45 5.91
N ILE A 20 5.00 1.35 5.20
CA ILE A 20 5.79 0.14 5.43
C ILE A 20 7.01 0.19 4.52
N SER A 21 8.19 0.49 5.07
CA SER A 21 9.44 0.66 4.33
C SER A 21 10.64 0.10 5.11
N PRO A 22 11.76 -0.21 4.42
CA PRO A 22 11.90 -0.31 2.97
C PRO A 22 11.19 -1.56 2.41
N ARG A 23 10.65 -1.44 1.19
CA ARG A 23 10.04 -2.55 0.45
C ARG A 23 10.51 -2.52 -1.01
N GLY A 24 11.13 -3.61 -1.47
CA GLY A 24 11.48 -3.75 -2.89
C GLY A 24 10.24 -3.84 -3.78
N ARG A 25 10.37 -3.43 -5.04
CA ARG A 25 9.34 -3.68 -6.07
C ARG A 25 9.38 -5.15 -6.48
N PHE A 26 8.26 -5.86 -6.38
CA PHE A 26 8.14 -7.25 -6.82
C PHE A 26 7.16 -7.34 -7.99
N ASP A 27 7.60 -6.95 -9.19
CA ASP A 27 6.85 -7.14 -10.42
C ASP A 27 7.48 -8.30 -11.21
N PRO A 28 6.77 -9.43 -11.44
CA PRO A 28 7.26 -10.48 -12.32
C PRO A 28 7.31 -9.94 -13.75
N GLY A 29 8.52 -9.60 -14.21
CA GLY A 29 8.78 -8.98 -15.51
C GLY A 29 9.63 -7.70 -15.45
N HIS A 30 9.85 -7.11 -14.26
CA HIS A 30 10.81 -6.03 -14.09
C HIS A 30 12.21 -6.63 -13.85
N VAL A 31 12.93 -6.92 -14.94
CA VAL A 31 14.37 -7.15 -14.87
C VAL A 31 15.01 -5.78 -14.76
N GLU A 32 15.36 -5.35 -13.55
CA GLU A 32 16.37 -4.31 -13.42
C GLU A 32 17.64 -4.84 -14.10
N GLU A 33 18.14 -4.11 -15.12
CA GLU A 33 19.40 -4.44 -15.77
C GLU A 33 20.49 -4.54 -14.70
N ARG A 34 20.85 -5.79 -14.37
CA ARG A 34 21.92 -6.10 -13.44
C ARG A 34 23.24 -5.67 -14.06
N GLN A 35 23.71 -4.48 -13.70
CA GLN A 35 25.14 -4.23 -13.64
C GLN A 35 25.60 -4.33 -12.19
N GLY A 36 26.13 -5.51 -11.89
CA GLY A 36 27.36 -5.72 -11.12
C GLY A 36 27.53 -5.10 -9.75
N PHE A 37 28.17 -5.89 -8.88
CA PHE A 37 28.82 -5.48 -7.64
C PHE A 37 27.98 -5.59 -6.36
N ILE A 38 28.21 -6.74 -5.70
CA ILE A 38 28.32 -6.88 -4.25
C ILE A 38 29.22 -5.72 -3.77
N PHE A 39 28.73 -4.90 -2.82
CA PHE A 39 29.40 -3.72 -2.23
C PHE A 39 29.33 -2.40 -3.02
N SER A 40 28.13 -1.80 -3.12
CA SER A 40 27.97 -0.38 -3.49
C SER A 40 26.93 0.30 -2.61
N THR A 41 27.34 1.35 -1.92
CA THR A 41 26.58 2.23 -1.01
C THR A 41 25.52 3.12 -1.69
N ASP A 42 25.04 2.73 -2.87
CA ASP A 42 24.01 3.43 -3.67
C ASP A 42 22.80 2.53 -3.97
N SER A 43 22.42 1.69 -3.00
CA SER A 43 21.25 0.80 -3.06
C SER A 43 19.92 1.54 -2.81
N LEU A 44 19.73 2.74 -3.36
CA LEU A 44 18.51 3.55 -3.16
C LEU A 44 17.47 3.42 -4.28
N SER A 45 17.77 2.70 -5.36
CA SER A 45 16.98 2.76 -6.61
C SER A 45 15.76 1.84 -6.70
N SER A 46 15.65 0.77 -5.89
CA SER A 46 14.53 -0.18 -5.96
C SER A 46 13.66 -0.25 -4.70
N HIS A 47 13.91 0.63 -3.73
CA HIS A 47 13.19 0.67 -2.47
C HIS A 47 11.99 1.62 -2.57
N GLY A 48 10.87 1.16 -2.03
CA GLY A 48 9.64 1.92 -1.90
C GLY A 48 8.93 1.58 -0.61
N ALA A 49 7.65 1.91 -0.54
CA ALA A 49 6.83 1.64 0.63
C ALA A 49 5.44 1.16 0.24
N HIS A 50 4.85 0.29 1.07
CA HIS A 50 3.41 0.12 1.04
C HIS A 50 2.74 1.25 1.81
N ILE A 51 1.71 1.84 1.19
CA ILE A 51 0.87 2.86 1.83
C ILE A 51 -0.34 2.18 2.43
N ILE A 52 -0.45 2.24 3.76
CA ILE A 52 -1.63 1.75 4.48
C ILE A 52 -2.37 2.95 5.04
N THR A 53 -3.64 3.09 4.68
CA THR A 53 -4.47 4.22 5.10
C THR A 53 -5.69 3.71 5.84
N PRO A 54 -5.98 4.22 7.06
CA PRO A 54 -7.23 3.94 7.74
C PRO A 54 -8.43 4.44 6.92
N PHE A 55 -9.48 3.64 6.88
CA PHE A 55 -10.67 3.87 6.09
C PHE A 55 -11.89 3.73 7.00
N ARG A 56 -12.62 4.82 7.17
CA ARG A 56 -13.85 4.87 7.96
C ARG A 56 -15.01 4.40 7.09
N LEU A 57 -15.67 3.32 7.47
CA LEU A 57 -16.83 2.82 6.74
C LEU A 57 -18.01 3.80 6.90
N SER A 58 -18.80 3.99 5.84
CA SER A 58 -19.96 4.91 5.89
C SER A 58 -21.18 4.30 6.58
N ASN A 59 -21.27 2.97 6.58
CA ASN A 59 -22.40 2.21 7.12
C ASN A 59 -22.19 1.70 8.56
N SER A 60 -21.04 2.01 9.18
CA SER A 60 -20.71 1.58 10.54
C SER A 60 -19.67 2.52 11.16
N ASN A 61 -19.45 2.42 12.47
CA ASN A 61 -18.40 3.18 13.16
C ASN A 61 -17.01 2.54 13.03
N LEU A 62 -16.87 1.47 12.23
CA LEU A 62 -15.61 0.74 12.08
C LEU A 62 -14.61 1.55 11.25
N ILE A 63 -13.35 1.48 11.66
CA ILE A 63 -12.22 2.03 10.93
C ILE A 63 -11.29 0.88 10.61
N VAL A 64 -11.17 0.55 9.33
CA VAL A 64 -10.35 -0.57 8.84
C VAL A 64 -9.06 -0.05 8.20
N MET A 65 -8.00 -0.85 8.17
CA MET A 65 -6.76 -0.49 7.49
C MET A 65 -6.77 -1.01 6.06
N VAL A 66 -6.53 -0.13 5.09
CA VAL A 66 -6.49 -0.51 3.67
C VAL A 66 -5.09 -0.28 3.13
N ASN A 67 -4.44 -1.34 2.65
CA ASN A 67 -3.23 -1.20 1.83
C ASN A 67 -3.62 -0.77 0.42
N ARG A 68 -3.13 0.40 0.05
CA ARG A 68 -3.41 1.08 -1.23
C ARG A 68 -2.42 0.70 -2.33
N GLY A 69 -1.34 0.02 -1.98
CA GLY A 69 -0.32 -0.43 -2.91
C GLY A 69 1.07 0.01 -2.55
N TRP A 70 2.00 -0.38 -3.41
CA TRP A 70 3.40 0.01 -3.32
C TRP A 70 3.64 1.32 -4.08
N VAL A 71 4.52 2.15 -3.56
CA VAL A 71 4.99 3.38 -4.20
C VAL A 71 6.52 3.43 -4.15
N PRO A 72 7.20 3.94 -5.18
CA PRO A 72 8.65 4.16 -5.14
C PRO A 72 9.01 5.20 -4.09
N ALA A 73 10.27 5.20 -3.62
CA ALA A 73 10.76 6.12 -2.59
C ALA A 73 10.41 7.61 -2.87
N SER A 74 10.48 8.03 -4.14
CA SER A 74 10.15 9.40 -4.57
C SER A 74 8.68 9.79 -4.39
N MET A 75 7.78 8.81 -4.22
CA MET A 75 6.34 9.02 -4.08
C MET A 75 5.81 8.62 -2.69
N ILE A 76 6.67 8.38 -1.71
CA ILE A 76 6.24 8.06 -0.34
C ILE A 76 5.48 9.25 0.28
N SER A 77 6.00 10.47 0.12
CA SER A 77 5.37 11.67 0.69
C SER A 77 3.94 11.86 0.18
N GLN A 78 3.02 12.29 1.05
CA GLN A 78 1.66 12.65 0.66
C GLN A 78 1.64 13.78 -0.38
N SER A 79 2.53 14.76 -0.26
CA SER A 79 2.58 15.92 -1.15
C SER A 79 2.89 15.52 -2.60
N SER A 80 3.70 14.47 -2.81
CA SER A 80 4.02 13.93 -4.14
C SER A 80 2.89 13.12 -4.77
N ARG A 81 1.79 12.85 -4.05
CA ARG A 81 0.72 11.93 -4.48
C ARG A 81 -0.69 12.45 -4.23
N GLN A 82 -0.89 13.76 -4.38
CA GLN A 82 -2.20 14.40 -4.17
C GLN A 82 -3.29 13.84 -5.10
N SER A 83 -2.93 13.51 -6.34
CA SER A 83 -3.85 12.93 -7.32
C SER A 83 -4.25 11.47 -7.02
N SER A 84 -3.60 10.82 -6.05
CA SER A 84 -3.94 9.47 -5.56
C SER A 84 -4.48 9.48 -4.12
N GLN A 85 -5.01 10.61 -3.68
CA GLN A 85 -5.66 10.80 -2.38
C GLN A 85 -7.11 11.21 -2.61
N PRO A 86 -7.98 10.24 -2.93
CA PRO A 86 -9.39 10.54 -3.14
C PRO A 86 -10.01 11.09 -1.86
N LYS A 87 -10.73 12.22 -1.98
CA LYS A 87 -11.42 12.85 -0.85
C LYS A 87 -12.89 12.47 -0.83
N GLY A 88 -13.48 12.41 0.36
CA GLY A 88 -14.89 12.11 0.56
C GLY A 88 -15.25 10.63 0.42
N LEU A 89 -16.54 10.37 0.23
CA LEU A 89 -17.09 9.02 0.15
C LEU A 89 -16.71 8.33 -1.16
N ILE A 90 -16.05 7.19 -1.03
CA ILE A 90 -15.65 6.33 -2.15
C ILE A 90 -16.09 4.89 -1.90
N THR A 91 -16.21 4.13 -2.99
CA THR A 91 -16.44 2.69 -2.94
C THR A 91 -15.27 1.96 -3.57
N LEU A 92 -14.72 0.96 -2.88
CA LEU A 92 -13.62 0.14 -3.37
C LEU A 92 -13.86 -1.35 -3.11
N ASP A 93 -13.32 -2.18 -3.99
CA ASP A 93 -13.24 -3.62 -3.78
C ASP A 93 -11.92 -3.94 -3.07
N ALA A 94 -11.96 -4.83 -2.08
CA ALA A 94 -10.81 -5.22 -1.28
C ALA A 94 -10.83 -6.71 -0.94
N ILE A 95 -9.67 -7.24 -0.53
CA ILE A 95 -9.52 -8.61 -0.01
C ILE A 95 -9.15 -8.52 1.47
N VAL A 96 -9.90 -9.21 2.32
CA VAL A 96 -9.57 -9.33 3.74
C VAL A 96 -8.33 -10.21 3.90
N ARG A 97 -7.31 -9.75 4.65
CA ARG A 97 -6.14 -10.55 5.03
C ARG A 97 -6.00 -10.66 6.55
N LYS A 98 -5.40 -11.76 7.00
CA LYS A 98 -5.02 -11.94 8.41
C LYS A 98 -3.72 -11.20 8.72
N SER A 99 -3.54 -10.82 9.99
CA SER A 99 -2.28 -10.23 10.48
C SER A 99 -1.11 -11.14 10.20
N GLU A 100 -0.01 -10.53 9.77
CA GLU A 100 1.26 -11.20 9.58
C GLU A 100 2.00 -11.23 10.92
N THR A 101 2.67 -12.35 11.22
CA THR A 101 3.64 -12.40 12.32
C THR A 101 4.93 -11.72 11.88
N ARG A 102 5.62 -11.07 12.82
CA ARG A 102 6.93 -10.46 12.55
C ARG A 102 7.90 -11.48 11.92
N PRO A 103 8.52 -11.17 10.77
CA PRO A 103 9.57 -12.01 10.20
C PRO A 103 10.85 -11.99 11.06
N GLN A 104 11.52 -13.13 11.19
CA GLN A 104 12.65 -13.34 12.12
C GLN A 104 13.83 -12.37 11.93
N PHE A 105 14.06 -11.88 10.71
CA PHE A 105 15.22 -11.04 10.37
C PHE A 105 14.84 -9.58 10.06
N ILE A 106 13.65 -9.14 10.47
CA ILE A 106 13.19 -7.77 10.28
C ILE A 106 13.19 -7.04 11.62
N SER A 107 13.71 -5.81 11.62
CA SER A 107 13.68 -4.91 12.79
C SER A 107 12.26 -4.71 13.33
N GLU A 108 12.17 -4.39 14.62
CA GLU A 108 10.88 -4.05 15.26
C GLU A 108 10.34 -2.73 14.72
N ASN A 109 9.01 -2.63 14.62
CA ASN A 109 8.38 -1.36 14.30
C ASN A 109 8.75 -0.32 15.36
N VAL A 110 8.81 0.95 14.96
CA VAL A 110 9.03 2.08 15.88
C VAL A 110 7.88 3.07 15.69
N PRO A 111 6.69 2.79 16.26
CA PRO A 111 5.49 3.60 16.05
C PRO A 111 5.67 5.07 16.41
N GLU A 112 6.42 5.36 17.47
CA GLU A 112 6.73 6.72 17.92
C GLU A 112 7.44 7.58 16.86
N LYS A 113 8.21 6.93 15.97
CA LYS A 113 8.90 7.57 14.85
C LYS A 113 8.14 7.43 13.52
N GLY A 114 6.95 6.82 13.54
CA GLY A 114 6.19 6.48 12.34
C GLY A 114 6.90 5.49 11.42
N GLN A 115 7.86 4.72 11.93
CA GLN A 115 8.62 3.74 11.15
C GLN A 115 8.03 2.35 11.30
N TRP A 116 7.63 1.76 10.18
CA TRP A 116 6.98 0.45 10.17
C TRP A 116 7.71 -0.46 9.18
N PHE A 117 8.20 -1.59 9.66
CA PHE A 117 8.95 -2.56 8.86
C PHE A 117 8.12 -3.79 8.50
N TYR A 118 7.01 -4.04 9.18
CA TYR A 118 6.09 -5.14 8.87
C TYR A 118 4.65 -4.80 9.23
N LYS A 119 3.73 -5.62 8.72
CA LYS A 119 2.28 -5.45 8.75
C LYS A 119 1.69 -6.03 10.04
N ASP A 120 1.98 -5.40 11.18
CA ASP A 120 1.36 -5.75 12.47
C ASP A 120 0.04 -5.00 12.65
N PHE A 121 -1.06 -5.65 12.30
CA PHE A 121 -2.36 -4.98 12.32
C PHE A 121 -2.85 -4.67 13.74
N PHE A 122 -2.40 -5.42 14.73
CA PHE A 122 -2.78 -5.15 16.12
C PHE A 122 -2.05 -3.93 16.66
N GLU A 123 -0.74 -3.83 16.42
CA GLU A 123 0.05 -2.67 16.81
C GLU A 123 -0.41 -1.39 16.07
N MET A 124 -0.60 -1.49 14.75
CA MET A 124 -1.09 -0.38 13.93
C MET A 124 -2.51 0.06 14.36
N ALA A 125 -3.40 -0.88 14.65
CA ALA A 125 -4.75 -0.58 15.11
C ALA A 125 -4.74 0.15 16.46
N ARG A 126 -3.90 -0.29 17.42
CA ARG A 126 -3.74 0.40 18.70
C ARG A 126 -3.23 1.82 18.54
N TYR A 127 -2.32 2.05 17.59
CA TYR A 127 -1.70 3.36 17.38
C TYR A 127 -2.72 4.46 17.02
N TYR A 128 -3.74 4.16 16.21
CA TYR A 128 -4.79 5.12 15.84
C TYR A 128 -6.19 4.78 16.37
N ASN A 129 -6.28 3.82 17.30
CA ASN A 129 -7.53 3.29 17.85
C ASN A 129 -8.52 2.89 16.74
N THR A 130 -8.05 2.05 15.81
CA THR A 130 -8.85 1.46 14.73
C THR A 130 -9.16 0.00 15.01
N ASP A 131 -9.97 -0.63 14.19
CA ASP A 131 -10.20 -2.07 14.26
C ASP A 131 -9.01 -2.82 13.64
N PRO A 132 -8.57 -3.98 14.19
CA PRO A 132 -7.46 -4.77 13.67
C PRO A 132 -7.85 -5.57 12.41
N ILE A 133 -8.56 -4.90 11.48
CA ILE A 133 -9.03 -5.43 10.22
C ILE A 133 -8.19 -4.83 9.11
N TYR A 134 -7.52 -5.68 8.34
CA TYR A 134 -6.72 -5.26 7.21
C TYR A 134 -7.31 -5.75 5.89
N LEU A 135 -7.29 -4.83 4.94
CA LEU A 135 -7.83 -4.97 3.62
C LEU A 135 -6.75 -4.64 2.59
N GLU A 136 -6.65 -5.46 1.56
CA GLU A 136 -5.83 -5.16 0.39
C GLU A 136 -6.74 -4.64 -0.73
N ALA A 137 -6.54 -3.41 -1.19
CA ALA A 137 -7.35 -2.85 -2.25
C ALA A 137 -7.14 -3.64 -3.56
N VAL A 138 -8.22 -4.00 -4.25
CA VAL A 138 -8.17 -4.70 -5.53
C VAL A 138 -8.20 -3.69 -6.67
N TYR A 139 -7.22 -3.79 -7.56
CA TYR A 139 -7.08 -2.95 -8.74
C TYR A 139 -8.04 -3.40 -9.84
N GLY A 140 -9.24 -2.81 -9.86
CA GLY A 140 -10.26 -3.11 -10.88
C GLY A 140 -11.12 -1.94 -11.31
N ASN A 141 -11.23 -0.87 -10.50
CA ASN A 141 -12.01 0.31 -10.83
C ASN A 141 -11.12 1.56 -10.98
N LEU A 142 -11.26 2.17 -12.15
CA LEU A 142 -10.27 2.98 -12.87
C LEU A 142 -9.99 4.39 -12.29
N PHE A 143 -10.64 4.80 -11.20
CA PHE A 143 -10.62 6.21 -10.78
C PHE A 143 -9.76 6.54 -9.57
N LEU A 144 -9.35 5.54 -8.78
CA LEU A 144 -8.73 5.81 -7.48
C LEU A 144 -7.18 5.83 -7.50
N PHE A 145 -6.57 5.20 -8.49
CA PHE A 145 -5.14 4.88 -8.47
C PHE A 145 -4.42 5.12 -9.82
N ALA A 146 -5.04 5.82 -10.77
CA ALA A 146 -4.51 6.09 -12.12
C ALA A 146 -3.16 6.85 -12.16
N VAL A 147 -2.64 7.26 -11.00
CA VAL A 147 -1.36 7.98 -10.86
C VAL A 147 -0.21 7.03 -10.55
N PHE A 148 -0.47 5.89 -9.90
CA PHE A 148 0.61 4.94 -9.55
C PHE A 148 1.06 4.09 -10.75
N PHE A 149 0.23 3.97 -11.79
CA PHE A 149 0.48 3.13 -12.96
C PHE A 149 0.94 3.88 -14.22
N LYS A 150 1.15 5.20 -14.16
CA LYS A 150 1.60 5.95 -15.35
C LYS A 150 3.02 5.56 -15.81
N CYS A 151 3.70 4.68 -15.06
CA CYS A 151 4.96 4.06 -15.42
C CYS A 151 4.87 2.52 -15.51
N SER A 152 3.82 1.94 -16.13
CA SER A 152 3.86 0.57 -16.72
C SER A 152 2.57 0.03 -17.39
N TYR A 153 1.65 0.86 -17.91
CA TYR A 153 0.58 0.31 -18.78
C TYR A 153 0.50 1.05 -20.12
N VAL A 154 1.51 0.85 -20.96
CA VAL A 154 1.32 0.97 -22.42
C VAL A 154 0.36 -0.13 -22.80
N ARG A 155 -0.89 0.24 -23.08
CA ARG A 155 -1.82 -0.60 -23.83
C ARG A 155 -1.22 -0.80 -25.23
N HIS A 156 -0.55 -1.91 -25.47
CA HIS A 156 -0.60 -2.52 -26.80
C HIS A 156 -1.87 -3.36 -26.85
N VAL A 157 -2.97 -2.72 -27.23
CA VAL A 157 -4.05 -3.43 -27.89
C VAL A 157 -3.72 -3.28 -29.37
N ASP A 158 -2.94 -4.23 -29.88
CA ASP A 158 -2.82 -4.39 -31.32
C ASP A 158 -4.19 -4.82 -31.84
N HIS A 159 -4.85 -3.90 -32.53
CA HIS A 159 -5.83 -4.26 -33.53
C HIS A 159 -5.12 -5.06 -34.61
N SER A 160 -5.49 -6.32 -34.79
CA SER A 160 -5.12 -7.09 -35.97
C SER A 160 -6.24 -8.06 -36.32
N ILE A 161 -6.89 -7.70 -37.45
CA ILE A 161 -7.72 -8.48 -38.38
C ILE A 161 -9.17 -8.74 -37.95
#